data_AF-A0A838QDY9-F1
#
_entry.id   AF-A0A838QDY9-F1
#
_cell.length_a   1.000
_cell.length_b   1.000
_cell.length_c   1.000
_cell.angle_alpha   90.00
_cell.angle_beta   90.00
_cell.angle_gamma   90.00
#
_symmetry.space_group_name_H-M   'P 1'
#
loop_
_entity.id
_entity.type
_entity.pdbx_description
1 polymer ?
#
loop_
_entity_poly.entity_id
_entity_poly.type
_entity_poly.pdbx_seq_one_letter_code
_entity_poly.pdbx_strand_id
1 'polypeptide(L)'
;MNRAIATISLCVLLTSPASGQSDPPDVVREFRAVWVATVSNIDWPSRPGLSAWEQQAELIAIMNRTVALNMNAVILQVRPATDALYKSDLEPWSEYLSSQMGRPPEPYYDPLEFAVAEAHKRGLELHAWFNPYRSRHPSAKSEIAATHLSNTKPELVRTYGKHLWLDPGDP
;
A
#
# COMPACT_ATOMS: atom_id res chain seq x y z
N MET A 1 -59.12 -6.85 -60.02
CA MET A 1 -59.26 -7.00 -58.55
C MET A 1 -58.60 -8.32 -58.14
N ASN A 2 -57.41 -8.28 -57.54
CA ASN A 2 -56.84 -9.39 -56.77
C ASN A 2 -55.79 -8.79 -55.82
N ARG A 3 -56.05 -8.86 -54.52
CA ARG A 3 -55.18 -8.33 -53.46
C ARG A 3 -54.11 -9.38 -53.13
N ALA A 4 -52.85 -9.06 -53.37
CA ALA A 4 -51.72 -9.85 -52.87
C ALA A 4 -51.44 -9.46 -51.41
N ILE A 5 -51.48 -10.45 -50.51
CA ILE A 5 -51.11 -10.31 -49.11
C ILE A 5 -49.60 -10.50 -49.02
N ALA A 6 -48.87 -9.47 -48.58
CA ALA A 6 -47.44 -9.55 -48.31
C ALA A 6 -47.22 -10.07 -46.88
N THR A 7 -46.67 -11.27 -46.75
CA THR A 7 -46.26 -11.85 -45.46
C THR A 7 -44.90 -11.29 -45.07
N ILE A 8 -44.85 -10.53 -43.98
CA ILE A 8 -43.60 -10.05 -43.38
C ILE A 8 -42.98 -11.22 -42.62
N SER A 9 -41.82 -11.69 -43.09
CA SER A 9 -41.04 -12.72 -42.41
C SER A 9 -40.20 -12.07 -41.30
N LEU A 10 -40.53 -12.37 -40.05
CA LEU A 10 -39.81 -11.89 -38.87
C LEU A 10 -38.50 -12.67 -38.73
N CYS A 11 -37.39 -12.05 -39.09
CA CYS A 11 -36.05 -12.62 -38.90
C CYS A 11 -35.65 -12.46 -37.43
N VAL A 12 -35.80 -13.52 -36.64
CA VAL A 12 -35.36 -13.55 -35.24
C VAL A 12 -33.83 -13.66 -35.23
N LEU A 13 -33.15 -12.55 -34.92
CA LEU A 13 -31.73 -12.55 -34.61
C LEU A 13 -31.52 -13.27 -33.28
N LEU A 14 -30.99 -14.50 -33.35
CA LEU A 14 -30.51 -15.23 -32.17
C LEU A 14 -29.24 -14.54 -31.67
N THR A 15 -29.39 -13.63 -30.71
CA THR A 15 -28.24 -13.16 -29.93
C THR A 15 -27.79 -14.30 -29.03
N SER A 16 -26.69 -14.98 -29.39
CA SER A 16 -26.01 -15.88 -28.46
C SER A 16 -25.59 -15.07 -27.22
N PRO A 17 -25.98 -15.48 -26.00
CA PRO A 17 -25.39 -14.89 -24.81
C PRO A 17 -23.90 -15.24 -24.83
N ALA A 18 -23.04 -14.23 -24.81
CA ALA A 18 -21.63 -14.42 -24.55
C ALA A 18 -21.49 -14.92 -23.10
N SER A 19 -21.59 -16.22 -22.89
CA SER A 19 -21.21 -16.87 -21.63
C SER A 19 -19.68 -16.97 -21.60
N GLY A 20 -19.04 -15.82 -21.49
CA GLY A 20 -17.60 -15.71 -21.19
C GLY A 20 -17.38 -15.95 -19.70
N GLN A 21 -17.76 -17.12 -19.20
CA GLN A 21 -17.36 -17.55 -17.87
C GLN A 21 -16.10 -18.39 -18.06
N SER A 22 -14.97 -17.70 -18.24
CA SER A 22 -13.67 -18.35 -18.15
C SER A 22 -13.47 -18.77 -16.71
N ASP A 23 -13.12 -20.02 -16.48
CA ASP A 23 -12.66 -20.46 -15.17
C ASP A 23 -11.54 -19.51 -14.69
N PRO A 24 -11.49 -19.19 -13.38
CA PRO A 24 -10.39 -18.38 -12.86
C PRO A 24 -9.06 -19.07 -13.20
N PRO A 25 -8.00 -18.29 -13.50
CA PRO A 25 -6.71 -18.86 -13.84
C PRO A 25 -6.20 -19.74 -12.71
N ASP A 26 -5.47 -20.79 -13.08
CA ASP A 26 -4.89 -21.73 -12.12
C ASP A 26 -4.01 -21.00 -11.09
N VAL A 27 -4.23 -21.28 -9.81
CA VAL A 27 -3.40 -20.79 -8.72
C VAL A 27 -2.12 -21.63 -8.65
N VAL A 28 -1.08 -21.17 -9.36
CA VAL A 28 0.22 -21.86 -9.45
C VAL A 28 0.87 -22.06 -8.08
N ARG A 29 0.63 -21.14 -7.13
CA ARG A 29 1.12 -21.20 -5.75
C ARG A 29 0.15 -20.44 -4.84
N GLU A 30 -0.24 -21.07 -3.73
CA GLU A 30 -1.03 -20.41 -2.68
C GLU A 30 -0.26 -19.20 -2.12
N PHE A 31 -0.89 -18.02 -2.10
CA PHE A 31 -0.33 -16.81 -1.50
C PHE A 31 -0.56 -16.80 0.02
N ARG A 32 0.53 -16.76 0.79
CA ARG A 32 0.52 -16.85 2.26
C ARG A 32 1.35 -15.72 2.83
N ALA A 33 0.68 -14.65 3.25
CA ALA A 33 1.36 -13.41 3.61
C ALA A 33 1.05 -12.96 5.04
N VAL A 34 1.93 -12.13 5.56
CA VAL A 34 1.67 -11.30 6.74
C VAL A 34 1.65 -9.83 6.33
N TRP A 35 0.71 -9.07 6.90
CA TRP A 35 0.77 -7.61 6.88
C TRP A 35 1.70 -7.13 8.00
N VAL A 36 2.52 -6.14 7.68
CA VAL A 36 3.38 -5.44 8.64
C VAL A 36 3.02 -3.96 8.56
N ALA A 37 2.15 -3.52 9.47
CA ALA A 37 1.66 -2.16 9.54
C ALA A 37 2.63 -1.26 10.32
N THR A 38 2.87 -0.07 9.77
CA THR A 38 3.81 0.90 10.30
C THR A 38 3.12 2.12 10.89
N VAL A 39 1.88 2.40 10.45
CA VAL A 39 1.03 3.44 11.03
C VAL A 39 0.84 3.19 12.52
N SER A 40 1.11 4.20 13.34
CA SER A 40 1.05 4.12 14.81
C SER A 40 1.93 3.03 15.42
N ASN A 41 2.95 2.55 14.69
CA ASN A 41 3.87 1.52 15.15
C ASN A 41 3.14 0.21 15.58
N ILE A 42 2.10 -0.20 14.84
CA ILE A 42 1.31 -1.41 15.16
C ILE A 42 2.18 -2.66 15.17
N ASP A 43 2.93 -2.89 14.09
CA ASP A 43 3.80 -4.06 13.95
C ASP A 43 5.28 -3.69 13.92
N TRP A 44 5.65 -2.66 13.14
CA TRP A 44 7.05 -2.28 12.96
C TRP A 44 7.24 -0.79 12.57
N PRO A 45 8.29 -0.11 13.04
CA PRO A 45 9.09 -0.51 14.21
C PRO A 45 8.22 -0.52 15.46
N SER A 46 8.60 -1.28 16.48
CA SER A 46 7.77 -1.47 17.70
C SER A 46 7.45 -0.18 18.45
N ARG A 47 8.28 0.86 18.24
CA ARG A 47 8.07 2.23 18.69
C ARG A 47 8.88 3.19 17.80
N PRO A 48 8.53 4.48 17.74
CA PRO A 48 9.31 5.44 16.99
C PRO A 48 10.63 5.78 17.72
N GLY A 49 11.64 6.20 16.96
CA GLY A 49 12.93 6.62 17.50
C GLY A 49 13.86 5.48 17.94
N LEU A 50 13.57 4.24 17.51
CA LEU A 50 14.56 3.15 17.58
C LEU A 50 15.78 3.49 16.72
N SER A 51 16.95 3.00 17.13
CA SER A 51 18.14 3.07 16.28
C SER A 51 17.94 2.23 15.01
N ALA A 52 18.65 2.58 13.94
CA ALA A 52 18.58 1.82 12.68
C ALA A 52 18.88 0.32 12.87
N TRP A 53 19.79 -0.03 13.77
CA TRP A 53 20.11 -1.43 14.08
C TRP A 53 18.95 -2.17 14.74
N GLU A 54 18.25 -1.53 15.69
CA GLU A 54 17.06 -2.13 16.33
C GLU A 54 15.94 -2.31 15.31
N GLN A 55 15.69 -1.30 14.47
CA GLN A 55 14.69 -1.38 13.40
C GLN A 55 14.98 -2.54 12.43
N GLN A 56 16.23 -2.69 12.01
CA GLN A 56 16.69 -3.79 11.15
C GLN A 56 16.54 -5.17 11.83
N ALA A 57 16.90 -5.26 13.11
CA ALA A 57 16.77 -6.49 13.89
C ALA A 57 15.30 -6.93 14.01
N GLU A 58 14.38 -5.99 14.23
CA GLU A 58 12.95 -6.28 14.26
C GLU A 58 12.42 -6.77 12.91
N LEU A 59 12.80 -6.16 11.78
CA LEU A 59 12.42 -6.65 10.45
C LEU A 59 12.93 -8.07 10.21
N ILE A 60 14.20 -8.34 10.56
CA ILE A 60 14.78 -9.68 10.46
C ILE A 60 13.98 -10.67 11.31
N ALA A 61 13.60 -10.31 12.54
CA ALA A 61 12.82 -11.17 13.42
C ALA A 61 11.43 -11.48 12.83
N ILE A 62 10.74 -10.46 12.28
CA ILE A 62 9.46 -10.62 11.59
C ILE A 62 9.61 -11.60 10.42
N MET A 63 10.61 -11.40 9.55
CA MET A 63 10.82 -12.27 8.38
C MET A 63 11.20 -13.71 8.76
N ASN A 64 12.04 -13.89 9.77
CA ASN A 64 12.35 -15.21 10.32
C ASN A 64 11.07 -15.90 10.82
N ARG A 65 10.19 -15.16 11.50
CA ARG A 65 8.91 -15.69 11.97
C ARG A 65 7.97 -16.05 10.83
N THR A 66 7.90 -15.21 9.79
CA THR A 66 7.15 -15.45 8.55
C THR A 66 7.55 -16.79 7.92
N VAL A 67 8.85 -17.04 7.76
CA VAL A 67 9.37 -18.33 7.27
C VAL A 67 8.99 -19.49 8.19
N ALA A 68 9.17 -19.33 9.51
CA ALA A 68 8.84 -20.37 10.48
C ALA A 68 7.36 -20.74 10.52
N LEU A 69 6.48 -19.84 10.06
CA LEU A 69 5.04 -20.06 9.89
C LEU A 69 4.67 -20.62 8.50
N ASN A 70 5.67 -20.99 7.69
CA ASN A 70 5.52 -21.44 6.30
C ASN A 70 4.84 -20.43 5.38
N MET A 71 4.90 -19.13 5.71
CA MET A 71 4.42 -18.06 4.83
C MET A 71 5.43 -17.81 3.69
N ASN A 72 5.00 -17.14 2.63
CA ASN A 72 5.82 -16.88 1.45
C ASN A 72 5.91 -15.41 1.01
N ALA A 73 5.20 -14.51 1.69
CA ALA A 73 5.25 -13.09 1.38
C ALA A 73 5.14 -12.23 2.64
N VAL A 74 5.70 -11.01 2.55
CA VAL A 74 5.51 -9.93 3.52
C VAL A 74 4.92 -8.72 2.80
N ILE A 75 3.83 -8.19 3.33
CA ILE A 75 3.20 -6.95 2.84
C ILE A 75 3.57 -5.83 3.82
N LEU A 76 4.58 -5.03 3.46
CA LEU A 76 5.14 -3.99 4.33
C LEU A 76 4.52 -2.64 4.02
N GLN A 77 3.96 -1.96 5.03
CA GLN A 77 3.44 -0.60 4.86
C GLN A 77 4.58 0.41 4.72
N VAL A 78 4.84 0.85 3.49
CA VAL A 78 5.93 1.79 3.18
C VAL A 78 5.46 3.24 3.09
N ARG A 79 4.15 3.45 2.93
CA ARG A 79 3.52 4.78 2.88
C ARG A 79 2.23 4.80 3.71
N PRO A 80 2.30 5.12 5.02
CA PRO A 80 1.13 5.11 5.89
C PRO A 80 0.24 6.36 5.75
N ALA A 81 0.80 7.56 5.54
CA ALA A 81 0.06 8.82 5.45
C ALA A 81 0.86 10.00 4.80
N THR A 82 0.99 10.05 3.46
CA THR A 82 1.85 11.03 2.72
C THR A 82 3.27 11.18 3.25
N ASP A 83 3.82 10.07 3.74
CA ASP A 83 5.15 9.95 4.28
C ASP A 83 5.77 8.62 3.85
N ALA A 84 7.09 8.54 3.83
CA ALA A 84 7.82 7.42 3.27
C ALA A 84 8.67 6.70 4.32
N LEU A 85 8.67 5.37 4.29
CA LEU A 85 9.62 4.53 5.00
C LEU A 85 10.77 4.07 4.08
N TYR A 86 11.13 4.94 3.14
CA TYR A 86 12.18 4.79 2.14
C TYR A 86 12.65 6.17 1.70
N LYS A 87 13.82 6.26 1.07
CA LYS A 87 14.32 7.54 0.53
C LYS A 87 13.42 7.99 -0.62
N SER A 88 12.76 9.12 -0.42
CA SER A 88 11.86 9.73 -1.40
C SER A 88 12.21 11.20 -1.62
N ASP A 89 12.19 11.64 -2.88
CA ASP A 89 12.29 13.06 -3.24
C ASP A 89 10.91 13.74 -3.26
N LEU A 90 9.83 12.97 -3.08
CA LEU A 90 8.44 13.45 -3.16
C LEU A 90 7.77 13.60 -1.79
N GLU A 91 8.10 12.72 -0.84
CA GLU A 91 7.42 12.65 0.45
C GLU A 91 8.44 12.64 1.59
N PRO A 92 8.14 13.30 2.72
CA PRO A 92 9.02 13.31 3.87
C PRO A 92 9.15 11.91 4.48
N TRP A 93 10.26 11.66 5.18
CA TRP A 93 10.41 10.48 6.02
C TRP A 93 9.28 10.37 7.04
N SER A 94 8.80 9.14 7.26
CA SER A 94 7.76 8.87 8.24
C SER A 94 8.24 9.12 9.67
N GLU A 95 7.40 9.79 10.46
CA GLU A 95 7.66 9.97 11.89
C GLU A 95 7.68 8.65 12.66
N TYR A 96 7.06 7.59 12.13
CA TYR A 96 7.02 6.28 12.76
C TYR A 96 8.40 5.62 12.83
N LEU A 97 9.40 6.11 12.07
CA LEU A 97 10.80 5.69 12.16
C LEU A 97 11.56 6.44 13.26
N SER A 98 11.53 7.78 13.24
CA SER A 98 12.46 8.64 13.98
C SER A 98 11.80 9.52 15.05
N SER A 99 10.49 9.38 15.27
CA SER A 99 9.63 10.26 16.07
C SER A 99 9.43 11.67 15.50
N GLN A 100 10.02 11.97 14.33
CA GLN A 100 9.94 13.28 13.70
C GLN A 100 9.78 13.13 12.18
N MET A 101 8.68 13.63 11.63
CA MET A 101 8.46 13.63 10.18
C MET A 101 9.57 14.39 9.46
N GLY A 102 10.01 13.85 8.33
CA GLY A 102 11.09 14.40 7.50
C GLY A 102 12.50 14.03 7.98
N ARG A 103 12.64 13.36 9.14
CA ARG A 103 13.94 12.91 9.64
C ARG A 103 14.21 11.43 9.28
N PRO A 104 15.32 11.12 8.58
CA PRO A 104 15.68 9.73 8.26
C PRO A 104 16.06 8.93 9.52
N PRO A 105 16.10 7.59 9.43
CA PRO A 105 16.69 6.76 10.47
C PRO A 105 18.16 7.11 10.75
N GLU A 106 18.62 6.82 11.98
CA GLU A 106 19.99 7.09 12.44
C GLU A 106 20.62 5.84 13.09
N PRO A 107 21.82 5.40 12.66
CA PRO A 107 22.52 5.82 11.44
C PRO A 107 21.69 5.63 10.17
N TYR A 108 22.03 6.39 9.13
CA TYR A 108 21.28 6.34 7.88
C TYR A 108 21.22 4.93 7.30
N TYR A 109 20.02 4.51 6.93
CA TYR A 109 19.75 3.39 6.03
C TYR A 109 18.41 3.61 5.32
N ASP A 110 18.19 2.95 4.19
CA ASP A 110 16.87 2.88 3.55
C ASP A 110 16.13 1.63 4.03
N PRO A 111 15.01 1.75 4.77
CA PRO A 111 14.32 0.59 5.31
C PRO A 111 13.66 -0.30 4.27
N LEU A 112 13.18 0.26 3.15
CA LEU A 112 12.58 -0.55 2.09
C LEU A 112 13.65 -1.35 1.34
N GLU A 113 14.78 -0.71 1.01
CA GLU A 113 15.92 -1.41 0.40
C GLU A 113 16.37 -2.59 1.28
N PHE A 114 16.55 -2.34 2.58
CA PHE A 114 16.91 -3.37 3.54
C PHE A 114 15.86 -4.48 3.61
N ALA A 115 14.58 -4.13 3.70
CA ALA A 115 13.51 -5.10 3.83
C ALA A 115 13.41 -6.01 2.58
N VAL A 116 13.56 -5.45 1.37
CA VAL A 116 13.58 -6.23 0.12
C VAL A 116 14.74 -7.22 0.14
N ALA A 117 15.94 -6.78 0.50
CA ALA A 117 17.12 -7.63 0.54
C ALA A 117 16.95 -8.79 1.55
N GLU A 118 16.46 -8.51 2.76
CA GLU A 118 16.26 -9.53 3.79
C GLU A 118 15.11 -10.49 3.48
N ALA A 119 14.03 -10.02 2.84
CA ALA A 119 12.94 -10.89 2.40
C ALA A 119 13.43 -11.88 1.32
N HIS A 120 14.13 -11.37 0.30
CA HIS A 120 14.63 -12.20 -0.80
C HIS A 120 15.66 -13.23 -0.35
N LYS A 121 16.54 -12.89 0.60
CA LYS A 121 17.49 -13.86 1.21
C LYS A 121 16.79 -15.08 1.82
N ARG A 122 15.52 -14.95 2.18
CA ARG A 122 14.69 -15.99 2.81
C ARG A 122 13.68 -16.63 1.85
N GLY A 123 13.72 -16.27 0.57
CA GLY A 123 12.74 -16.74 -0.42
C GLY A 123 11.32 -16.20 -0.18
N LEU A 124 11.19 -15.06 0.51
CA LEU A 124 9.93 -14.34 0.67
C LEU A 124 9.77 -13.32 -0.45
N GLU A 125 8.57 -13.17 -0.98
CA GLU A 125 8.20 -11.98 -1.75
C GLU A 125 8.03 -10.79 -0.79
N LEU A 126 8.37 -9.58 -1.25
CA LEU A 126 8.02 -8.34 -0.55
C LEU A 126 7.09 -7.49 -1.40
N HIS A 127 5.93 -7.18 -0.83
CA HIS A 127 4.90 -6.34 -1.43
C HIS A 127 4.86 -5.00 -0.69
N ALA A 128 5.13 -3.91 -1.40
CA ALA A 128 5.10 -2.58 -0.82
C ALA A 128 3.65 -2.07 -0.72
N TRP A 129 3.17 -1.85 0.50
CA TRP A 129 1.81 -1.40 0.78
C TRP A 129 1.75 0.12 0.98
N PHE A 130 0.89 0.75 0.20
CA PHE A 130 0.60 2.17 0.22
C PHE A 130 -0.82 2.39 0.75
N ASN A 131 -0.98 3.35 1.66
CA ASN A 131 -2.27 4.02 1.82
C ASN A 131 -2.29 5.19 0.82
N PRO A 132 -3.16 5.22 -0.20
CA PRO A 132 -3.09 6.21 -1.27
C PRO A 132 -3.54 7.60 -0.83
N TYR A 133 -4.65 7.69 -0.08
CA TYR A 133 -5.33 8.97 0.15
C TYR A 133 -5.21 9.48 1.58
N ARG A 134 -4.80 8.67 2.56
CA ARG A 134 -4.60 9.23 3.89
C ARG A 134 -3.45 10.23 3.82
N SER A 135 -3.73 11.46 4.22
CA SER A 135 -2.71 12.49 4.30
C SER A 135 -2.12 12.65 5.71
N ARG A 136 -2.93 12.53 6.76
CA ARG A 136 -2.42 12.54 8.14
C ARG A 136 -3.31 11.74 9.06
N HIS A 137 -2.69 10.87 9.85
CA HIS A 137 -3.38 10.07 10.85
C HIS A 137 -3.50 10.85 12.19
N PRO A 138 -4.60 10.72 12.96
CA PRO A 138 -4.76 11.39 14.25
C PRO A 138 -3.76 10.93 15.32
N SER A 139 -3.17 9.75 15.17
CA SER A 139 -2.10 9.30 16.06
C SER A 139 -0.80 10.06 15.86
N ALA A 140 -0.62 10.71 14.71
CA ALA A 140 0.64 11.35 14.37
C ALA A 140 0.94 12.54 15.29
N LYS A 141 2.15 12.57 15.86
CA LYS A 141 2.53 13.46 16.96
C LYS A 141 3.51 14.56 16.58
N SER A 142 4.32 14.35 15.55
CA SER A 142 5.31 15.33 15.15
C SER A 142 4.69 16.49 14.37
N GLU A 143 5.43 17.59 14.34
CA GLU A 143 5.17 18.71 13.44
C GLU A 143 5.21 18.25 11.99
N ILE A 144 4.30 18.80 11.17
CA ILE A 144 4.23 18.46 9.75
C ILE A 144 5.45 19.08 9.07
N ALA A 145 6.26 18.26 8.39
CA ALA A 145 7.43 18.73 7.66
C ALA A 145 7.03 19.75 6.57
N ALA A 146 7.88 20.75 6.31
CA ALA A 146 7.61 21.78 5.31
C ALA A 146 7.38 21.21 3.89
N THR A 147 7.98 20.05 3.60
CA THR A 147 7.86 19.33 2.33
C THR A 147 6.64 18.41 2.24
N HIS A 148 5.85 18.28 3.31
CA HIS A 148 4.65 17.44 3.31
C HIS A 148 3.57 18.03 2.38
N LEU A 149 2.78 17.15 1.76
CA LEU A 149 1.80 17.53 0.74
C LEU A 149 0.75 18.53 1.25
N SER A 150 0.35 18.44 2.51
CA SER A 150 -0.57 19.41 3.13
C SER A 150 -0.01 20.82 3.25
N ASN A 151 1.30 21.00 3.16
CA ASN A 151 1.97 22.29 3.17
C ASN A 151 2.28 22.76 1.74
N THR A 152 2.74 21.88 0.86
CA THR A 152 3.17 22.24 -0.50
C THR A 152 2.02 22.32 -1.50
N LYS A 153 0.94 21.55 -1.28
CA LYS A 153 -0.26 21.49 -2.12
C LYS A 153 -1.52 21.40 -1.25
N PRO A 154 -1.78 22.41 -0.39
CA PRO A 154 -2.91 22.40 0.55
C PRO A 154 -4.26 22.24 -0.15
N GLU A 155 -4.37 22.66 -1.41
CA GLU A 155 -5.56 22.51 -2.26
C GLU A 155 -5.93 21.07 -2.57
N LEU A 156 -5.02 20.10 -2.40
CA LEU A 156 -5.31 18.67 -2.60
C LEU A 156 -5.77 17.97 -1.32
N VAL A 157 -5.69 18.66 -0.17
CA VAL A 157 -5.93 18.07 1.16
C VAL A 157 -7.28 18.53 1.71
N ARG A 158 -8.02 17.58 2.29
CA ARG A 158 -9.33 17.77 2.93
C ARG A 158 -9.26 17.30 4.37
N THR A 159 -9.84 18.08 5.27
CA THR A 159 -10.11 17.64 6.64
C THR A 159 -11.41 16.86 6.67
N TYR A 160 -11.37 15.60 7.13
CA TYR A 160 -12.55 14.80 7.38
C TYR A 160 -12.48 14.15 8.77
N GLY A 161 -13.34 14.63 9.67
CA GLY A 161 -13.25 14.30 11.09
C GLY A 161 -11.91 14.72 11.68
N LYS A 162 -11.19 13.76 12.29
CA LYS A 162 -9.86 13.99 12.87
C LYS A 162 -8.69 13.75 11.90
N HIS A 163 -8.98 13.35 10.66
CA HIS A 163 -7.98 12.96 9.67
C HIS A 163 -7.79 14.04 8.61
N LEU A 164 -6.62 14.03 7.98
CA LEU A 164 -6.40 14.69 6.69
C LEU A 164 -6.40 13.62 5.59
N TRP A 165 -7.03 13.93 4.47
CA TRP A 165 -7.14 13.06 3.30
C TRP A 165 -6.79 13.84 2.03
N LEU A 166 -6.21 13.16 1.05
CA LEU A 166 -6.18 13.60 -0.33
C LEU A 166 -7.56 13.36 -0.95
N ASP A 167 -8.03 14.29 -1.76
CA ASP A 167 -9.28 14.14 -2.48
C ASP A 167 -9.08 13.22 -3.71
N PRO A 168 -9.70 12.03 -3.78
CA PRO A 168 -9.54 11.14 -4.94
C PRO A 168 -10.16 11.71 -6.23
N GLY A 169 -10.96 12.78 -6.14
CA GLY A 169 -11.51 13.48 -7.29
C GLY A 169 -10.60 14.55 -7.89
N ASP A 170 -9.52 14.93 -7.19
CA ASP A 170 -8.53 15.88 -7.69
C ASP A 170 -7.49 15.14 -8.58
N PRO A 171 -7.35 15.52 -9.86
CA PRO A 171 -6.49 14.81 -10.83
C PRO A 171 -4.98 15.07 -10.66
#